data_AF-K2K4D7-F1
#
_entry.id   AF-K2K4D7-F1
#
_cell.length_a   1.000
_cell.length_b   1.000
_cell.length_c   1.000
_cell.angle_alpha   90.00
_cell.angle_beta   90.00
_cell.angle_gamma   90.00
#
_symmetry.space_group_name_H-M   'P 1'
#
loop_
_entity.id
_entity.type
_entity.pdbx_description
1 polymer ?
#
loop_
_entity_poly.entity_id
_entity_poly.type
_entity_poly.pdbx_seq_one_letter_code
_entity_poly.pdbx_strand_id
1 'polypeptide(L)'
;MAKDNNEYRRFLGMRLSRRARNNVYIYAILLFMVVFYVVTPGNKDSDETVPANSTEANDSLPSATANGDSADALMRLFPADLELVEIRIADTQFESTAEGWRCTADCDYSQTQISGLIEAWSALQVKAVDDTKTPDDYVTDVQLRFADGRPLVTVVLFDGQPPRLMVSDSGKQVYEIIKPSLAALLGR
;
A
#
# COMPACT_ATOMS: atom_id res chain seq x y z
N MET A 1 37.69 5.89 -52.51
CA MET A 1 36.47 6.68 -52.78
C MET A 1 35.27 5.76 -52.66
N ALA A 2 34.48 5.94 -51.60
CA ALA A 2 33.24 5.20 -51.36
C ALA A 2 32.12 5.75 -52.25
N LYS A 3 31.25 4.88 -52.75
CA LYS A 3 30.00 5.25 -53.41
C LYS A 3 28.86 4.64 -52.59
N ASP A 4 28.21 5.49 -51.81
CA ASP A 4 27.03 5.17 -51.02
C ASP A 4 25.85 4.81 -51.91
N ASN A 5 25.18 3.70 -51.61
CA ASN A 5 23.85 3.39 -52.11
C ASN A 5 23.01 2.81 -50.95
N ASN A 6 22.60 3.65 -50.00
CA ASN A 6 21.54 3.31 -49.05
C ASN A 6 20.20 3.83 -49.59
N GLU A 7 19.57 3.00 -50.42
CA GLU A 7 18.24 3.23 -50.96
C GLU A 7 17.18 2.89 -49.89
N TYR A 8 16.74 3.90 -49.15
CA TYR A 8 15.54 3.78 -48.31
C TYR A 8 14.30 3.67 -49.18
N ARG A 9 13.81 2.45 -49.38
CA ARG A 9 12.51 2.18 -50.01
C ARG A 9 11.38 2.68 -49.11
N ARG A 10 10.77 3.77 -49.56
CA ARG A 10 9.54 4.37 -49.03
C ARG A 10 8.34 3.58 -49.54
N PHE A 11 7.58 2.96 -48.66
CA PHE A 11 6.21 2.55 -48.98
C PHE A 11 5.28 2.98 -47.83
N LEU A 12 4.21 3.70 -48.19
CA LEU A 12 3.06 4.11 -47.36
C LEU A 12 3.21 5.37 -46.47
N GLY A 13 3.52 6.51 -47.11
CA GLY A 13 2.53 7.59 -47.29
C GLY A 13 1.90 8.37 -46.13
N MET A 14 2.07 8.03 -44.85
CA MET A 14 1.58 8.85 -43.73
C MET A 14 2.68 9.10 -42.71
N ARG A 15 3.25 10.31 -42.74
CA ARG A 15 4.15 10.81 -41.69
C ARG A 15 3.32 11.23 -40.47
N LEU A 16 3.04 10.29 -39.57
CA LEU A 16 2.67 10.66 -38.20
C LEU A 16 3.89 11.26 -37.50
N SER A 17 3.80 12.54 -37.15
CA SER A 17 4.80 13.26 -36.35
C SER A 17 5.12 12.48 -35.06
N ARG A 18 6.40 12.46 -34.64
CA ARG A 18 6.85 11.77 -33.41
C ARG A 18 6.02 12.15 -32.16
N ARG A 19 5.37 13.33 -32.15
CA ARG A 19 4.47 13.78 -31.07
C ARG A 19 3.12 13.04 -30.99
N ALA A 20 2.60 12.50 -32.11
CA ALA A 20 1.29 11.86 -32.12
C ALA A 20 1.29 10.42 -31.56
N ARG A 21 2.47 9.77 -31.48
CA ARG A 21 2.58 8.37 -31.03
C ARG A 21 2.30 8.19 -29.54
N ASN A 22 2.69 9.14 -28.69
CA ASN A 22 2.45 9.02 -27.23
C ASN A 22 0.95 9.04 -26.90
N ASN A 23 0.17 9.90 -27.56
CA ASN A 23 -1.28 9.91 -27.36
C ASN A 23 -1.93 8.60 -27.83
N VAL A 24 -1.47 8.02 -28.95
CA VAL A 24 -2.01 6.74 -29.45
C VAL A 24 -1.81 5.61 -28.44
N TYR A 25 -0.66 5.54 -27.75
CA TYR A 25 -0.44 4.53 -26.72
C TYR A 25 -1.39 4.70 -25.52
N ILE A 26 -1.67 5.93 -25.09
CA ILE A 26 -2.62 6.20 -24.01
C ILE A 26 -4.01 5.68 -24.39
N TYR A 27 -4.48 5.97 -25.61
CA TYR A 27 -5.79 5.48 -26.05
C TYR A 27 -5.85 3.96 -26.21
N ALA A 28 -4.75 3.32 -26.64
CA ALA A 28 -4.68 1.86 -26.75
C ALA A 28 -4.76 1.16 -25.38
N ILE A 29 -4.10 1.71 -24.36
CA ILE A 29 -4.14 1.17 -22.98
C ILE A 29 -5.54 1.36 -22.37
N LEU A 30 -6.15 2.54 -22.54
CA LEU A 30 -7.51 2.79 -22.06
C LEU A 30 -8.53 1.85 -22.68
N LEU A 31 -8.44 1.63 -24.00
CA LEU A 31 -9.31 0.69 -24.70
C LEU A 31 -9.13 -0.75 -24.16
N PHE A 32 -7.88 -1.16 -23.92
CA PHE A 32 -7.57 -2.48 -23.37
C PHE A 32 -8.17 -2.67 -21.97
N MET A 33 -8.08 -1.66 -21.08
CA MET A 33 -8.69 -1.72 -19.75
C MET A 33 -10.22 -1.86 -19.81
N VAL A 34 -10.89 -1.14 -20.71
CA VAL A 34 -12.35 -1.23 -20.88
C VAL A 34 -12.76 -2.62 -21.37
N VAL A 35 -12.03 -3.19 -22.33
CA VAL A 35 -12.29 -4.55 -22.83
C VAL A 35 -12.12 -5.57 -21.71
N PHE A 36 -11.06 -5.48 -20.91
CA PHE A 36 -10.86 -6.39 -19.77
C PHE A 36 -11.96 -6.21 -18.71
N TYR A 37 -12.38 -4.98 -18.41
CA TYR A 37 -13.46 -4.75 -17.47
C TYR A 37 -14.79 -5.39 -17.91
N VAL A 38 -15.12 -5.32 -19.21
CA VAL A 38 -16.36 -5.90 -19.75
C VAL A 38 -16.27 -7.42 -19.89
N VAL A 39 -15.09 -7.95 -20.22
CA VAL A 39 -14.89 -9.38 -20.51
C VAL A 39 -14.57 -10.20 -19.26
N THR A 40 -14.21 -9.59 -18.13
CA THR A 40 -14.01 -10.32 -16.88
C THR A 40 -15.38 -10.56 -16.23
N PRO A 41 -15.98 -11.77 -16.32
CA PRO A 41 -17.15 -12.07 -15.50
C PRO A 41 -16.72 -11.95 -14.04
N GLY A 42 -17.33 -11.04 -13.30
CA GLY A 42 -17.15 -11.01 -11.85
C GLY A 42 -17.60 -12.36 -11.29
N ASN A 43 -16.67 -13.11 -10.71
CA ASN A 43 -16.99 -14.21 -9.81
C ASN A 43 -17.76 -13.62 -8.62
N LYS A 44 -19.05 -13.43 -8.82
CA LYS A 44 -20.04 -13.43 -7.75
C LYS A 44 -20.29 -14.90 -7.51
N ASP A 45 -19.55 -15.46 -6.57
CA ASP A 45 -19.78 -16.81 -6.12
C ASP A 45 -21.23 -16.89 -5.61
N SER A 46 -22.01 -17.53 -6.48
CA SER A 46 -23.22 -18.32 -6.28
C SER A 46 -23.74 -18.42 -4.85
N ASP A 47 -24.90 -17.80 -4.68
CA ASP A 47 -26.02 -18.31 -3.89
C ASP A 47 -26.20 -19.81 -4.19
N GLU A 48 -25.81 -20.68 -3.24
CA GLU A 48 -26.13 -22.11 -3.26
C GLU A 48 -27.03 -22.44 -2.06
N THR A 49 -28.29 -22.70 -2.39
CA THR A 49 -29.36 -23.14 -1.51
C THR A 49 -29.26 -24.65 -1.28
N VAL A 50 -29.04 -25.12 -0.04
CA VAL A 50 -29.42 -26.48 0.41
C VAL A 50 -29.64 -26.50 1.94
N PRO A 51 -30.40 -27.45 2.51
CA PRO A 51 -31.67 -27.19 3.18
C PRO A 51 -31.60 -27.32 4.71
N ALA A 52 -32.70 -26.89 5.33
CA ALA A 52 -33.00 -27.06 6.74
C ALA A 52 -32.78 -28.49 7.26
N ASN A 53 -31.93 -28.62 8.28
CA ASN A 53 -32.23 -29.52 9.40
C ASN A 53 -31.71 -28.90 10.71
N SER A 54 -32.63 -28.81 11.65
CA SER A 54 -32.50 -28.36 13.03
C SER A 54 -31.44 -29.14 13.81
N THR A 55 -30.71 -28.44 14.69
CA THR A 55 -30.76 -28.64 16.16
C THR A 55 -29.80 -27.67 16.85
N GLU A 56 -30.34 -27.02 17.88
CA GLU A 56 -29.76 -25.99 18.73
C GLU A 56 -28.48 -26.44 19.47
N ALA A 57 -27.47 -25.58 19.54
CA ALA A 57 -26.56 -25.46 20.68
C ALA A 57 -25.89 -24.07 20.67
N ASN A 58 -26.00 -23.38 21.80
CA ASN A 58 -25.46 -22.05 22.13
C ASN A 58 -24.04 -21.78 21.61
N ASP A 59 -23.79 -20.57 21.08
CA ASP A 59 -22.89 -19.59 21.70
C ASP A 59 -22.87 -18.24 20.94
N SER A 60 -22.97 -17.14 21.69
CA SER A 60 -22.37 -15.82 21.43
C SER A 60 -22.38 -15.19 20.01
N LEU A 61 -23.24 -14.18 19.76
CA LEU A 61 -22.88 -12.80 19.34
C LEU A 61 -24.14 -11.98 19.00
N PRO A 62 -24.37 -10.77 19.57
CA PRO A 62 -25.26 -9.81 18.93
C PRO A 62 -24.60 -9.27 17.66
N SER A 63 -25.34 -9.39 16.56
CA SER A 63 -25.06 -8.86 15.24
C SER A 63 -24.63 -7.40 15.28
N ALA A 64 -23.64 -7.07 14.46
CA ALA A 64 -23.19 -5.71 14.22
C ALA A 64 -24.37 -4.81 13.82
N THR A 65 -24.79 -3.96 14.76
CA THR A 65 -25.60 -2.79 14.45
C THR A 65 -24.72 -1.84 13.66
N ALA A 66 -25.00 -1.72 12.36
CA ALA A 66 -24.51 -0.62 11.54
C ALA A 66 -25.14 0.69 12.05
N ASN A 67 -24.49 1.31 13.03
CA ASN A 67 -24.77 2.69 13.42
C ASN A 67 -23.53 3.53 13.07
N GLY A 68 -23.75 4.55 12.24
CA GLY A 68 -22.73 5.50 11.85
C GLY A 68 -22.24 6.30 13.06
N ASP A 69 -20.96 6.12 13.36
CA ASP A 69 -20.12 7.07 14.08
C ASP A 69 -18.67 6.81 13.65
N SER A 70 -18.38 7.12 12.38
CA SER A 70 -17.13 6.73 11.71
C SER A 70 -15.95 7.66 12.00
N ALA A 71 -16.11 8.67 12.86
CA ALA A 71 -15.01 9.57 13.23
C ALA A 71 -14.11 8.98 14.33
N ASP A 72 -14.62 8.09 15.19
CA ASP A 72 -13.87 7.46 16.29
C ASP A 72 -13.52 5.98 16.05
N ALA A 73 -13.84 5.45 14.86
CA ALA A 73 -13.48 4.09 14.51
C ALA A 73 -11.96 3.97 14.33
N LEU A 74 -11.31 3.19 15.20
CA LEU A 74 -9.91 2.81 15.02
C LEU A 74 -9.77 2.03 13.72
N MET A 75 -8.91 2.53 12.84
CA MET A 75 -8.65 1.95 11.54
C MET A 75 -7.24 1.36 11.51
N ARG A 76 -7.07 0.22 10.83
CA ARG A 76 -5.74 -0.23 10.45
C ARG A 76 -5.34 0.51 9.18
N LEU A 77 -4.15 1.10 9.17
CA LEU A 77 -3.66 1.82 8.00
C LEU A 77 -3.38 0.86 6.83
N PHE A 78 -3.00 -0.37 7.16
CA PHE A 78 -2.72 -1.43 6.20
C PHE A 78 -3.65 -2.64 6.45
N PRO A 79 -4.25 -3.22 5.39
CA PRO A 79 -5.00 -4.47 5.48
C PRO A 79 -4.19 -5.61 6.11
N ALA A 80 -4.87 -6.52 6.80
CA ALA A 80 -4.24 -7.62 7.54
C ALA A 80 -3.62 -8.70 6.64
N ASP A 81 -4.09 -8.78 5.40
CA ASP A 81 -3.66 -9.70 4.35
C ASP A 81 -2.43 -9.20 3.59
N LEU A 82 -2.01 -7.94 3.80
CA LEU A 82 -0.77 -7.44 3.23
C LEU A 82 0.43 -7.94 4.04
N GLU A 83 1.25 -8.77 3.40
CA GLU A 83 2.53 -9.18 3.93
C GLU A 83 3.57 -8.08 3.70
N LEU A 84 4.07 -7.49 4.78
CA LEU A 84 5.20 -6.56 4.74
C LEU A 84 6.48 -7.37 4.49
N VAL A 85 7.29 -6.94 3.53
CA VAL A 85 8.56 -7.62 3.17
C VAL A 85 9.77 -6.72 3.36
N GLU A 86 9.55 -5.42 3.52
CA GLU A 86 10.62 -4.48 3.79
C GLU A 86 10.14 -3.24 4.54
N ILE A 87 11.00 -2.74 5.43
CA ILE A 87 10.88 -1.43 6.07
C ILE A 87 12.20 -0.68 5.89
N ARG A 88 12.17 0.55 5.42
CA ARG A 88 13.31 1.47 5.45
C ARG A 88 13.01 2.62 6.38
N ILE A 89 13.89 2.87 7.34
CA ILE A 89 13.82 4.01 8.26
C ILE A 89 15.16 4.73 8.16
N ALA A 90 15.14 5.98 7.67
CA ALA A 90 16.35 6.71 7.31
C ALA A 90 17.29 5.84 6.44
N ASP A 91 18.52 5.59 6.90
CA ASP A 91 19.53 4.79 6.19
C ASP A 91 19.49 3.29 6.54
N THR A 92 18.58 2.87 7.43
CA THR A 92 18.47 1.47 7.87
C THR A 92 17.37 0.73 7.11
N GLN A 93 17.71 -0.45 6.58
CA GLN A 93 16.80 -1.27 5.77
C GLN A 93 16.60 -2.64 6.41
N PHE A 94 15.36 -2.97 6.75
CA PHE A 94 14.93 -4.27 7.26
C PHE A 94 14.21 -5.04 6.15
N GLU A 95 14.60 -6.28 5.92
CA GLU A 95 14.03 -7.15 4.88
C GLU A 95 13.60 -8.49 5.47
N SER A 96 12.47 -8.99 4.97
CA SER A 96 12.03 -10.36 5.21
C SER A 96 12.85 -11.33 4.35
N THR A 97 13.37 -12.39 4.97
CA THR A 97 14.08 -13.48 4.30
C THR A 97 13.55 -14.83 4.72
N ALA A 98 14.04 -15.90 4.08
CA ALA A 98 13.67 -17.26 4.45
C ALA A 98 14.01 -17.62 5.91
N GLU A 99 14.98 -16.94 6.53
CA GLU A 99 15.40 -17.15 7.92
C GLU A 99 14.70 -16.19 8.91
N GLY A 100 13.81 -15.33 8.40
CA GLY A 100 13.14 -14.28 9.16
C GLY A 100 13.59 -12.88 8.75
N TRP A 101 13.18 -11.90 9.56
CA TRP A 101 13.52 -10.50 9.34
C TRP A 101 14.96 -10.21 9.74
N ARG A 102 15.65 -9.46 8.89
CA ARG A 102 17.03 -9.02 9.15
C ARG A 102 17.24 -7.59 8.68
N CYS A 103 18.23 -6.93 9.25
CA CYS A 103 18.72 -5.67 8.72
C CYS A 103 19.77 -5.92 7.63
N THR A 104 19.80 -5.05 6.64
CA THR A 104 20.64 -5.11 5.43
C THR A 104 21.72 -4.04 5.59
N ALA A 105 22.94 -4.44 5.99
CA ALA A 105 24.11 -3.60 6.38
C ALA A 105 24.26 -3.33 7.90
N ASP A 106 25.40 -2.70 8.30
CA ASP A 106 25.83 -2.43 9.69
C ASP A 106 24.66 -1.95 10.55
N CYS A 107 24.09 -2.86 11.34
CA CYS A 107 22.94 -2.60 12.17
C CYS A 107 23.30 -2.81 13.63
N ASP A 108 22.97 -1.83 14.46
CA ASP A 108 23.03 -1.94 15.92
C ASP A 108 21.73 -2.53 16.50
N TYR A 109 20.81 -2.99 15.64
CA TYR A 109 19.54 -3.59 16.04
C TYR A 109 19.70 -5.06 16.40
N SER A 110 19.34 -5.41 17.62
CA SER A 110 19.17 -6.81 18.02
C SER A 110 17.95 -7.45 17.34
N GLN A 111 17.94 -8.77 17.25
CA GLN A 111 16.79 -9.52 16.70
C GLN A 111 15.48 -9.22 17.43
N THR A 112 15.52 -8.98 18.74
CA THR A 112 14.34 -8.58 19.53
C THR A 112 13.83 -7.18 19.15
N GLN A 113 14.71 -6.24 18.84
CA GLN A 113 14.29 -4.91 18.37
C GLN A 113 13.69 -4.99 16.97
N ILE A 114 14.26 -5.83 16.10
CA ILE A 114 13.71 -6.06 14.75
C ILE A 114 12.32 -6.67 14.86
N SER A 115 12.12 -7.74 15.64
CA SER A 115 10.80 -8.35 15.78
C SER A 115 9.77 -7.39 16.37
N GLY A 116 10.15 -6.62 17.40
CA GLY A 116 9.30 -5.58 17.99
C GLY A 116 8.91 -4.49 17.00
N LEU A 117 9.85 -4.06 16.15
CA LEU A 117 9.58 -3.10 15.07
C LEU A 117 8.56 -3.66 14.06
N ILE A 118 8.74 -4.89 13.60
CA ILE A 118 7.81 -5.51 12.63
C ILE A 118 6.41 -5.68 13.24
N GLU A 119 6.34 -6.16 14.47
CA GLU A 119 5.07 -6.29 15.20
C GLU A 119 4.39 -4.93 15.33
N ALA A 120 5.15 -3.90 15.70
CA ALA A 120 4.66 -2.53 15.84
C ALA A 120 4.02 -2.00 14.54
N TRP A 121 4.71 -2.15 13.41
CA TRP A 121 4.17 -1.73 12.10
C TRP A 121 2.94 -2.56 11.69
N SER A 122 2.93 -3.87 11.97
CA SER A 122 1.80 -4.75 11.64
C SER A 122 0.54 -4.44 12.48
N ALA A 123 0.74 -4.01 13.73
CA ALA A 123 -0.31 -3.71 14.69
C ALA A 123 -0.77 -2.24 14.68
N LEU A 124 -0.25 -1.44 13.74
CA LEU A 124 -0.52 -0.01 13.63
C LEU A 124 -2.03 0.26 13.49
N GLN A 125 -2.54 1.01 14.47
CA GLN A 125 -3.90 1.52 14.50
C GLN A 125 -3.89 3.03 14.54
N VAL A 126 -4.73 3.58 13.68
CA VAL A 126 -4.80 5.01 13.44
C VAL A 126 -6.23 5.50 13.48
N LYS A 127 -6.37 6.81 13.72
CA LYS A 127 -7.61 7.54 13.58
C LYS A 127 -7.41 8.64 12.54
N ALA A 128 -8.33 8.76 11.59
CA ALA A 128 -8.28 9.85 10.62
C ALA A 128 -8.51 11.19 11.35
N VAL A 129 -7.74 12.21 10.97
CA VAL A 129 -7.93 13.57 11.47
C VAL A 129 -8.56 14.39 10.36
N ASP A 130 -9.60 15.17 10.67
CA ASP A 130 -10.27 16.06 9.71
C ASP A 130 -9.41 17.28 9.30
N ASP A 131 -8.17 17.35 9.81
CA ASP A 131 -7.20 18.38 9.50
C ASP A 131 -6.30 17.94 8.34
N THR A 132 -6.16 18.82 7.36
CA THR A 132 -5.30 18.64 6.18
C THR A 132 -3.98 19.38 6.32
N LYS A 133 -3.77 20.11 7.43
CA LYS A 133 -2.51 20.75 7.74
C LYS A 133 -1.46 19.68 8.08
N THR A 134 -0.38 19.67 7.31
CA THR A 134 0.80 18.87 7.65
C THR A 134 1.36 19.31 9.01
N PRO A 135 1.60 18.39 9.96
CA PRO A 135 2.21 18.73 11.24
C PRO A 135 3.63 19.29 11.07
N ASP A 136 4.05 20.15 11.98
CA ASP A 136 5.37 20.81 11.93
C ASP A 136 6.48 19.94 12.57
N ASP A 137 6.12 18.97 13.43
CA ASP A 137 7.03 18.16 14.25
C ASP A 137 7.55 16.90 13.50
N TYR A 138 8.17 17.10 12.34
CA TYR A 138 8.70 16.01 11.51
C TYR A 138 9.75 15.17 12.25
N VAL A 139 9.65 13.84 12.10
CA VAL A 139 10.60 12.88 12.68
C VAL A 139 11.42 12.20 11.59
N THR A 140 10.75 11.43 10.73
CA THR A 140 11.42 10.64 9.69
C THR A 140 10.41 10.15 8.65
N ASP A 141 10.92 9.81 7.47
CA ASP A 141 10.21 9.05 6.45
C ASP A 141 10.47 7.56 6.65
N VAL A 142 9.40 6.78 6.59
CA VAL A 142 9.44 5.32 6.62
C VAL A 142 8.89 4.78 5.31
N GLN A 143 9.68 3.98 4.61
CA GLN A 143 9.26 3.37 3.36
C GLN A 143 8.93 1.90 3.61
N LEU A 144 7.75 1.49 3.16
CA LEU A 144 7.21 0.15 3.36
C LEU A 144 7.04 -0.53 2.00
N ARG A 145 7.56 -1.76 1.86
CA ARG A 145 7.29 -2.62 0.69
C ARG A 145 6.48 -3.83 1.13
N PHE A 146 5.46 -4.14 0.34
CA PHE A 146 4.58 -5.28 0.55
C PHE A 146 4.80 -6.33 -0.54
N ALA A 147 4.48 -7.59 -0.23
CA ALA A 147 4.67 -8.73 -1.13
C ALA A 147 3.75 -8.72 -2.37
N ASP A 148 2.67 -7.92 -2.33
CA ASP A 148 1.65 -7.82 -3.39
C ASP A 148 2.15 -7.15 -4.69
N GLY A 149 3.40 -6.71 -4.71
CA GLY A 149 4.04 -6.10 -5.88
C GLY A 149 3.70 -4.62 -6.10
N ARG A 150 3.01 -3.98 -5.15
CA ARG A 150 2.75 -2.54 -5.21
C ARG A 150 4.05 -1.73 -5.01
N PRO A 151 4.10 -0.46 -5.46
CA PRO A 151 5.23 0.43 -5.19
C PRO A 151 5.49 0.63 -3.69
N LEU A 152 6.70 1.08 -3.32
CA LEU A 152 6.98 1.45 -1.93
C LEU A 152 6.03 2.55 -1.47
N VAL A 153 5.45 2.36 -0.28
CA VAL A 153 4.59 3.33 0.38
C VAL A 153 5.44 4.15 1.33
N THR A 154 5.46 5.47 1.17
CA THR A 154 6.15 6.36 2.09
C THR A 154 5.18 6.87 3.16
N VAL A 155 5.53 6.64 4.42
CA VAL A 155 4.83 7.14 5.61
C VAL A 155 5.72 8.15 6.30
N VAL A 156 5.23 9.37 6.50
CA VAL A 156 5.92 10.42 7.23
C VAL A 156 5.45 10.39 8.69
N LEU A 157 6.39 10.31 9.64
CA LEU A 157 6.09 10.30 11.07
C LEU A 157 6.32 11.68 11.71
N PHE A 158 5.47 12.04 12.66
CA PHE A 158 5.52 13.31 13.39
C PHE A 158 5.37 13.09 14.91
N ASP A 159 6.20 13.77 15.71
CA ASP A 159 6.26 13.67 17.19
C ASP A 159 5.35 14.68 17.90
N GLY A 160 4.16 14.90 17.33
CA GLY A 160 3.13 15.70 17.98
C GLY A 160 2.56 15.02 19.23
N GLN A 161 1.74 15.74 19.98
CA GLN A 161 0.94 15.15 21.06
C GLN A 161 -0.55 15.31 20.74
N PRO A 162 -1.23 14.26 20.27
CA PRO A 162 -0.77 12.88 20.02
C PRO A 162 0.11 12.73 18.76
N PRO A 163 0.94 11.67 18.67
CA PRO A 163 1.83 11.45 17.51
C PRO A 163 1.01 11.17 16.26
N ARG A 164 1.52 11.62 15.11
CA ARG A 164 0.77 11.58 13.85
C ARG A 164 1.60 10.96 12.73
N LEU A 165 0.90 10.49 11.71
CA LEU A 165 1.51 10.07 10.46
C LEU A 165 0.74 10.60 9.25
N MET A 166 1.42 10.64 8.11
CA MET A 166 0.82 10.94 6.82
C MET A 166 1.34 9.93 5.81
N VAL A 167 0.47 9.38 4.97
CA VAL A 167 0.89 8.56 3.82
C VAL A 167 1.10 9.50 2.64
N SER A 168 2.34 9.59 2.14
CA SER A 168 2.71 10.58 1.11
C SER A 168 1.87 10.45 -0.16
N ASP A 169 1.46 9.22 -0.51
CA ASP A 169 0.72 8.94 -1.74
C ASP A 169 -0.81 9.16 -1.62
N SER A 170 -1.35 9.33 -0.40
CA SER A 170 -2.81 9.34 -0.16
C SER A 170 -3.43 10.74 -0.12
N GLY A 171 -2.80 11.76 -0.71
CA GLY A 171 -3.43 13.07 -0.87
C GLY A 171 -3.47 13.95 0.39
N LYS A 172 -2.45 13.86 1.26
CA LYS A 172 -2.25 14.65 2.49
C LYS A 172 -3.17 14.32 3.68
N GLN A 173 -3.88 13.19 3.65
CA GLN A 173 -4.62 12.75 4.82
C GLN A 173 -3.66 12.49 5.99
N VAL A 174 -3.89 13.19 7.11
CA VAL A 174 -3.15 12.99 8.36
C VAL A 174 -3.92 12.04 9.25
N TYR A 175 -3.18 11.20 9.94
CA TYR A 175 -3.72 10.23 10.89
C TYR A 175 -3.05 10.40 12.24
N GLU A 176 -3.82 10.25 13.31
CA GLU A 176 -3.32 10.11 14.66
C GLU A 176 -2.95 8.66 14.93
N ILE A 177 -1.78 8.44 15.54
CA ILE A 177 -1.30 7.11 15.92
C ILE A 177 -1.86 6.79 17.30
N ILE A 178 -2.74 5.79 17.36
CA ILE A 178 -3.37 5.36 18.61
C ILE A 178 -2.52 4.29 19.29
N LYS A 179 -1.99 3.36 18.49
CA LYS A 179 -0.98 2.39 18.91
C LYS A 179 -0.28 1.81 17.67
N PRO A 180 0.96 1.32 17.79
CA PRO A 180 1.83 1.35 18.97
C PRO A 180 2.43 2.75 19.20
N SER A 181 3.34 2.89 20.17
CA SER A 181 4.04 4.16 20.40
C SER A 181 4.96 4.51 19.22
N LEU A 182 5.24 5.80 19.06
CA LEU A 182 6.18 6.28 18.05
C LEU A 182 7.57 5.63 18.19
N ALA A 183 8.05 5.43 19.43
CA ALA A 183 9.32 4.76 19.69
C ALA A 183 9.34 3.31 19.17
N ALA A 184 8.25 2.56 19.35
CA ALA A 184 8.14 1.19 18.85
C ALA A 184 8.15 1.14 17.32
N LEU A 185 7.52 2.11 16.64
CA LEU A 185 7.58 2.25 15.18
C LEU A 185 8.98 2.60 14.65
N LEU A 186 9.88 3.04 15.53
CA LEU A 186 11.29 3.33 15.26
C LEU A 186 12.23 2.23 15.79
N GLY A 187 11.69 1.13 16.34
CA GLY A 187 12.47 0.00 16.86
C GLY A 187 13.21 0.29 18.17
N ARG A 188 12.69 1.22 18.98
CA ARG A 188 13.26 1.67 20.26
C ARG A 188 12.41 1.27 21.46
#